data_AF-X1QS00-F1
#
_entry.id   AF-X1QS00-F1
#
_cell.length_a   1.000
_cell.length_b   1.000
_cell.length_c   1.000
_cell.angle_alpha   90.00
_cell.angle_beta   90.00
_cell.angle_gamma   90.00
#
_symmetry.space_group_name_H-M   'P 1'
#
loop_
_entity.id
_entity.type
_entity.pdbx_description
1 polymer ?
#
loop_
_entity_poly.entity_id
_entity_poly.type
_entity_poly.pdbx_seq_one_letter_code
_entity_poly.pdbx_strand_id
1 'polypeptide(L)'
;MATLYSQAESNVRKTWLLITIFLVFIIAFGWLFSLILGNYVILIIAVIFSVLMSFTSYWYSDKIVLKMTKAKPIEKKDNPELFRIVE
;
A
#
# COMPACT_ATOMS: atom_id res chain seq x y z
N MET A 1 21.95 14.04 -14.75
CA MET A 1 20.64 14.09 -15.43
C MET A 1 19.75 13.00 -14.86
N ALA A 2 18.45 13.24 -14.74
CA ALA A 2 17.51 12.20 -14.33
C ALA A 2 17.46 11.10 -15.41
N THR A 3 17.67 9.85 -15.01
CA THR A 3 17.53 8.65 -15.82
C THR A 3 16.33 7.82 -15.33
N LEU A 4 15.82 6.88 -16.13
CA LEU A 4 14.73 5.98 -15.70
C LEU A 4 15.09 5.24 -14.40
N TYR A 5 16.34 4.79 -14.27
CA TYR A 5 16.85 4.15 -13.05
C TYR A 5 16.81 5.08 -11.83
N SER A 6 17.17 6.36 -11.99
CA SER A 6 17.11 7.33 -10.89
C SER A 6 15.68 7.56 -10.37
N GLN A 7 14.67 7.47 -11.25
CA GLN A 7 13.26 7.57 -10.86
C GLN A 7 12.77 6.29 -10.19
N ALA A 8 13.15 5.13 -10.72
CA ALA A 8 12.83 3.85 -10.11
C ALA A 8 13.38 3.76 -8.67
N GLU A 9 14.65 4.13 -8.47
CA GLU A 9 15.27 4.16 -7.15
C GLU A 9 14.57 5.16 -6.21
N SER A 10 14.24 6.35 -6.70
CA SER A 10 13.47 7.35 -5.95
C SER A 10 12.12 6.80 -5.48
N ASN A 11 11.40 6.09 -6.35
CA ASN A 11 10.11 5.49 -6.02
C ASN A 11 10.25 4.36 -5.00
N VAL A 12 11.26 3.51 -5.13
CA VAL A 12 11.56 2.47 -4.12
C VAL A 12 11.78 3.09 -2.74
N ARG A 13 12.60 4.16 -2.65
CA ARG A 13 12.82 4.87 -1.38
C ARG A 13 11.54 5.47 -0.81
N LYS A 14 10.69 6.07 -1.65
CA LYS A 14 9.39 6.59 -1.24
C LYS A 14 8.48 5.49 -0.72
N THR A 15 8.44 4.32 -1.36
CA THR A 15 7.64 3.17 -0.89
C THR A 15 8.10 2.71 0.50
N TRP A 16 9.41 2.58 0.72
CA TRP A 16 9.95 2.25 2.04
C TRP A 16 9.60 3.30 3.11
N LEU A 17 9.71 4.58 2.76
CA LEU A 17 9.35 5.68 3.63
C LEU A 17 7.86 5.64 3.99
N LEU A 18 6.97 5.42 3.02
CA LEU A 18 5.53 5.32 3.25
C LEU A 18 5.16 4.13 4.14
N ILE A 19 5.75 2.96 3.91
CA ILE A 19 5.54 1.77 4.74
C ILE A 19 5.99 2.05 6.18
N THR A 20 7.18 2.65 6.34
CA THR A 20 7.75 2.95 7.67
C THR A 20 6.86 3.94 8.44
N ILE A 21 6.43 5.02 7.79
CA ILE A 21 5.54 6.02 8.39
C ILE A 21 4.21 5.37 8.80
N PHE A 22 3.63 4.52 7.94
CA PHE A 22 2.39 3.83 8.25
C PHE A 22 2.52 2.88 9.46
N LEU A 23 3.61 2.10 9.53
CA LEU A 23 3.88 1.23 10.68
C LEU A 23 4.02 2.05 11.97
N VAL A 24 4.86 3.09 11.96
CA VAL A 24 5.04 3.97 13.13
C VAL A 24 3.73 4.60 13.56
N PHE A 25 2.92 5.06 12.60
CA PHE A 25 1.62 5.66 12.86
C PHE A 25 0.68 4.67 13.56
N ILE A 26 0.46 3.47 13.00
CA ILE A 26 -0.45 2.49 13.60
C ILE A 26 0.06 1.99 14.95
N ILE A 27 1.36 1.76 15.09
CA ILE A 27 1.97 1.34 16.37
C ILE A 27 1.82 2.43 17.43
N ALA A 28 2.05 3.70 17.09
CA ALA A 28 1.87 4.82 18.00
C ALA A 28 0.42 4.94 18.48
N PHE A 29 -0.55 4.76 17.57
CA PHE A 29 -1.97 4.70 17.93
C PHE A 29 -2.28 3.50 18.83
N GLY A 30 -1.79 2.31 18.48
CA GLY A 30 -1.96 1.10 19.30
C GLY A 30 -1.37 1.24 20.69
N TRP A 31 -0.21 1.89 20.80
CA TRP A 31 0.43 2.21 22.08
C TRP A 31 -0.40 3.18 22.91
N LEU A 32 -0.88 4.28 22.31
CA LEU A 32 -1.75 5.25 22.98
C LEU A 32 -3.02 4.58 23.53
N PHE A 33 -3.71 3.76 22.73
CA PHE A 33 -4.90 3.04 23.17
C PHE A 33 -4.60 1.96 24.21
N SER A 34 -3.44 1.30 24.12
CA SER A 34 -2.98 0.35 25.13
C SER A 34 -2.82 1.01 26.50
N LEU A 35 -2.37 2.27 26.56
CA LEU A 35 -2.24 3.02 27.81
C LEU A 35 -3.61 3.45 28.36
N ILE A 36 -4.46 4.03 27.52
CA ILE A 36 -5.78 4.54 27.92
C ILE A 36 -6.68 3.40 28.44
N LEU A 37 -6.63 2.25 27.78
CA LEU A 37 -7.47 1.09 28.11
C LEU A 37 -6.77 0.11 29.06
N GLY A 38 -5.52 0.37 29.44
CA GLY A 38 -4.74 -0.47 30.36
C GLY A 38 -4.51 -1.90 29.87
N ASN A 39 -4.56 -2.13 28.56
CA ASN A 39 -4.49 -3.47 27.98
C ASN A 39 -3.41 -3.58 26.89
N TYR A 40 -2.31 -4.26 27.22
CA TYR A 40 -1.15 -4.47 26.33
C TYR A 40 -1.47 -5.30 25.09
N VAL A 41 -2.55 -6.09 25.10
CA VAL A 41 -2.97 -6.90 23.96
C VAL A 41 -3.31 -6.01 22.76
N ILE A 42 -3.79 -4.78 23.01
CA ILE A 42 -4.14 -3.82 21.95
C ILE A 42 -2.89 -3.45 21.13
N LEU A 43 -1.76 -3.21 21.79
CA LEU A 43 -0.50 -2.91 21.11
C LEU A 43 -0.03 -4.09 20.26
N ILE A 44 -0.11 -5.31 20.79
CA ILE A 44 0.27 -6.53 20.06
C ILE A 44 -0.59 -6.68 18.79
N ILE A 45 -1.91 -6.52 18.92
CA ILE A 45 -2.84 -6.58 17.80
C ILE A 45 -2.52 -5.48 16.77
N ALA A 46 -2.28 -4.25 17.22
CA ALA A 46 -1.95 -3.14 16.32
C ALA A 46 -0.64 -3.38 15.53
N VAL A 47 0.39 -3.91 16.18
CA VAL A 47 1.66 -4.27 15.52
C VAL A 47 1.40 -5.35 14.46
N ILE A 48 0.77 -6.46 14.84
CA ILE A 48 0.48 -7.57 13.90
C ILE A 48 -0.37 -7.06 12.73
N PHE A 49 -1.41 -6.29 13.01
CA PHE A 49 -2.29 -5.70 12.02
C PHE A 49 -1.51 -4.79 11.05
N SER A 50 -0.68 -3.88 11.56
CA SER A 50 0.09 -2.96 10.73
C SER A 50 1.07 -3.66 9.79
N VAL A 51 1.72 -4.72 10.28
CA VAL A 51 2.66 -5.54 9.48
C VAL A 51 1.91 -6.30 8.41
N LEU A 52 0.83 -7.00 8.78
CA LEU A 52 0.00 -7.73 7.82
C LEU A 52 -0.61 -6.81 6.77
N MET A 53 -1.09 -5.64 7.17
CA MET A 53 -1.66 -4.65 6.26
C MET A 53 -0.60 -4.06 5.32
N SER A 54 0.60 -3.77 5.81
CA SER A 54 1.70 -3.29 4.97
C SER A 54 2.15 -4.36 3.96
N PHE A 55 2.26 -5.61 4.41
CA PHE A 55 2.66 -6.73 3.56
C PHE A 55 1.62 -7.01 2.46
N THR A 56 0.34 -7.12 2.85
CA THR A 56 -0.76 -7.35 1.90
C THR A 56 -0.92 -6.18 0.93
N SER A 57 -0.78 -4.94 1.42
CA SER A 57 -0.81 -3.74 0.58
C SER A 57 0.33 -3.73 -0.45
N TYR A 58 1.55 -4.11 -0.06
CA TYR A 58 2.68 -4.18 -0.99
C TYR A 58 2.47 -5.24 -2.07
N TRP A 59 2.07 -6.46 -1.68
CA TRP A 59 1.98 -7.60 -2.61
C TRP A 59 0.74 -7.57 -3.52
N TYR A 60 -0.37 -7.00 -3.04
CA TYR A 60 -1.64 -6.92 -3.78
C TYR A 60 -2.03 -5.47 -4.13
N SER A 61 -1.05 -4.58 -4.20
CA SER A 61 -1.25 -3.14 -4.48
C SER A 61 -2.03 -2.90 -5.77
N ASP A 62 -1.74 -3.66 -6.83
CA ASP A 62 -2.42 -3.63 -8.12
C ASP A 62 -3.94 -3.86 -7.97
N LYS A 63 -4.33 -4.94 -7.29
CA LYS A 63 -5.74 -5.29 -7.08
C LYS A 63 -6.44 -4.29 -6.19
N ILE A 64 -5.75 -3.75 -5.18
CA ILE A 64 -6.28 -2.72 -4.30
C ILE A 64 -6.59 -1.46 -5.10
N VAL A 65 -5.63 -0.97 -5.89
CA VAL A 65 -5.80 0.24 -6.71
C VAL A 65 -6.91 0.04 -7.75
N LEU A 66 -6.95 -1.09 -8.45
CA LEU A 66 -8.02 -1.39 -9.42
C LEU A 66 -9.41 -1.39 -8.78
N LYS A 67 -9.54 -1.95 -7.57
CA LYS A 67 -10.81 -1.92 -6.83
C LYS A 67 -11.17 -0.51 -6.36
N MET A 68 -10.20 0.27 -5.88
CA MET A 68 -10.41 1.65 -5.44
C MET A 68 -10.86 2.56 -6.59
N THR A 69 -10.29 2.39 -7.78
CA THR A 69 -10.67 3.15 -8.98
C THR A 69 -11.92 2.63 -9.66
N LYS A 70 -12.48 1.50 -9.19
CA LYS A 70 -13.59 0.77 -9.83
C LYS A 70 -13.28 0.45 -11.30
N ALA A 71 -12.02 0.10 -11.58
CA ALA A 71 -11.58 -0.28 -12.90
C ALA A 71 -12.43 -1.45 -13.42
N LYS A 72 -12.89 -1.34 -14.67
CA LYS A 72 -13.61 -2.42 -15.36
C LYS A 72 -12.65 -3.06 -16.36
N PRO A 73 -12.60 -4.40 -16.44
CA PRO A 73 -11.86 -5.05 -17.52
C PRO A 73 -12.49 -4.67 -18.85
N ILE A 74 -11.65 -4.43 -19.86
CA ILE A 74 -12.06 -4.14 -21.23
C ILE A 74 -11.64 -5.29 -22.15
N GLU A 75 -12.47 -5.59 -23.13
CA GLU A 75 -12.15 -6.49 -24.24
C GLU A 75 -11.77 -5.70 -25.49
N LYS A 76 -11.07 -6.33 -26.44
CA LYS A 76 -10.66 -5.70 -27.71
C LYS A 76 -11.82 -5.08 -28.49
N LYS A 77 -13.04 -5.60 -28.32
CA LYS A 77 -14.28 -5.09 -28.93
C LYS A 77 -14.78 -3.78 -28.29
N ASP A 78 -14.45 -3.54 -27.01
CA ASP A 78 -15.00 -2.40 -26.25
C ASP A 78 -14.28 -1.10 -26.63
N ASN A 79 -12.96 -1.18 -26.80
CA ASN A 79 -12.15 -0.08 -27.34
C ASN A 79 -10.84 -0.60 -27.97
N PRO A 80 -10.81 -0.82 -29.29
CA PRO A 80 -9.65 -1.38 -29.97
C PRO A 80 -8.38 -0.53 -29.88
N GLU A 81 -8.50 0.80 -29.78
CA GLU A 81 -7.35 1.69 -29.65
C GLU A 81 -6.72 1.58 -28.27
N LEU A 82 -7.51 1.65 -27.20
CA LEU A 82 -7.01 1.46 -25.83
C LEU A 82 -6.43 0.07 -25.62
N PHE A 83 -7.06 -0.97 -26.17
CA PHE A 83 -6.58 -2.34 -26.04
C PHE A 83 -5.22 -2.54 -26.73
N ARG A 84 -4.97 -1.88 -27.88
CA ARG A 84 -3.69 -1.94 -28.61
C ARG A 84 -2.53 -1.19 -27.95
N ILE A 85 -2.78 -0.34 -26.95
CA ILE A 85 -1.70 0.39 -26.23
C ILE A 85 -0.93 -0.54 -25.29
N VAL A 86 -1.59 -1.61 -24.81
CA VAL A 86 -1.05 -2.57 -23.84
C VAL A 86 -0.81 -3.97 -24.43
N GLU A 87 -1.22 -4.20 -25.68
CA GLU A 87 -0.92 -5.40 -26.49
C GLU A 87 0.52 -5.34 -27.03
#